data_AF-A0A0L8FV08-F1
#
_entry.id   AF-A0A0L8FV08-F1
#
_cell.length_a   1.000
_cell.length_b   1.000
_cell.length_c   1.000
_cell.angle_alpha   90.00
_cell.angle_beta   90.00
_cell.angle_gamma   90.00
#
_symmetry.space_group_name_H-M   'P 1'
#
loop_
_entity.id
_entity.type
_entity.pdbx_description
1 polymer ?
#
loop_
_entity_poly.entity_id
_entity_poly.type
_entity_poly.pdbx_seq_one_letter_code
_entity_poly.pdbx_strand_id
1 'polypeptide(L)'
;MAGTQAVYDLDNLFINLKTYGNYQIRQLLVVSSSLLIVSHSLFLFLAIGYTPDHQCKDLSEEQLSIYNVTSYDVINYEKCHINIFRGLKNITDELSCINGHNFSANKDISFVIE
;
A
#
# COMPACT_ATOMS: atom_id res chain seq x y z
N MET A 1 -63.77 22.77 -21.48
CA MET A 1 -62.56 22.72 -20.64
C MET A 1 -62.05 21.29 -20.65
N ALA A 2 -61.07 20.98 -21.48
CA ALA A 2 -60.45 19.66 -21.51
C ALA A 2 -58.94 19.90 -21.58
N GLY A 3 -58.27 19.66 -20.45
CA GLY A 3 -56.83 19.73 -20.35
C GLY A 3 -56.21 18.60 -21.16
N THR A 4 -55.45 18.96 -22.18
CA THR A 4 -54.61 18.02 -22.93
C THR A 4 -53.51 17.54 -22.01
N GLN A 5 -53.59 16.28 -21.57
CA GLN A 5 -52.46 15.61 -20.94
C GLN A 5 -51.35 15.50 -21.98
N ALA A 6 -50.22 16.16 -21.72
CA ALA A 6 -49.02 15.99 -22.52
C ALA A 6 -48.55 14.55 -22.36
N VAL A 7 -48.76 13.73 -23.41
CA VAL A 7 -48.17 12.40 -23.50
C VAL A 7 -46.68 12.62 -23.72
N TYR A 8 -45.89 12.46 -22.66
CA TYR A 8 -44.44 12.56 -22.73
C TYR A 8 -43.90 11.28 -23.38
N ASP A 9 -43.42 11.42 -24.61
CA ASP A 9 -42.77 10.36 -25.36
C ASP A 9 -41.35 10.13 -24.79
N LEU A 10 -41.27 9.25 -23.78
CA LEU A 10 -40.00 8.90 -23.13
C LEU A 10 -39.03 8.22 -24.09
N ASP A 11 -39.52 7.44 -25.06
CA ASP A 11 -38.65 6.71 -25.99
C ASP A 11 -37.92 7.68 -26.92
N ASN A 12 -38.63 8.68 -27.43
CA ASN A 12 -38.02 9.73 -28.25
C ASN A 12 -37.11 10.66 -27.41
N LEU A 13 -37.38 10.80 -26.11
CA LEU A 13 -36.47 11.48 -25.17
C LEU A 13 -35.17 10.69 -25.00
N PHE A 14 -35.24 9.37 -24.82
CA PHE A 14 -34.06 8.51 -24.68
C PHE A 14 -33.26 8.39 -25.99
N ILE A 15 -33.92 8.43 -27.16
CA ILE A 15 -33.26 8.47 -28.46
C ILE A 15 -32.56 9.83 -28.69
N ASN A 16 -33.17 10.94 -28.27
CA ASN A 16 -32.60 12.29 -28.42
C ASN A 16 -31.53 12.62 -27.38
N LEU A 17 -31.60 12.05 -26.17
CA LEU A 17 -30.49 12.00 -25.24
C LEU A 17 -29.44 11.04 -25.79
N LYS A 18 -28.69 11.50 -26.79
CA LYS A 18 -27.45 10.89 -27.31
C LYS A 18 -26.72 10.19 -26.17
N THR A 19 -26.14 9.03 -26.43
CA THR A 19 -25.46 8.12 -25.49
C THR A 19 -24.41 8.76 -24.55
N TYR A 20 -24.06 10.04 -24.77
CA TYR A 20 -23.15 10.86 -23.97
C TYR A 20 -23.73 12.26 -23.66
N GLY A 21 -25.02 12.34 -23.34
CA GLY A 21 -25.67 13.57 -22.91
C GLY A 21 -25.25 14.00 -21.50
N ASN A 22 -25.33 15.30 -21.23
CA ASN A 22 -25.00 15.90 -19.92
C ASN A 22 -25.68 15.20 -18.73
N TYR A 23 -26.89 14.66 -18.93
CA TYR A 23 -27.62 13.93 -17.91
C TYR A 23 -26.95 12.59 -17.56
N GLN A 24 -26.51 11.81 -18.56
CA GLN A 24 -25.83 10.53 -18.33
C GLN A 24 -24.48 10.74 -17.65
N ILE A 25 -23.75 11.81 -17.99
CA ILE A 25 -22.51 12.21 -17.31
C ILE A 25 -22.78 12.55 -15.83
N ARG A 26 -23.82 13.35 -15.55
CA ARG A 26 -24.20 13.70 -14.17
C ARG A 26 -24.65 12.47 -13.37
N GLN A 27 -25.44 11.59 -13.97
CA GLN A 27 -25.85 10.33 -13.35
C GLN A 27 -24.66 9.42 -13.06
N LEU A 28 -23.72 9.30 -14.01
CA LEU A 28 -22.49 8.55 -13.81
C LEU A 28 -21.68 9.09 -12.63
N LEU A 29 -21.51 10.42 -12.53
CA LEU A 29 -20.81 11.04 -11.41
C LEU A 29 -21.49 10.76 -10.06
N VAL A 30 -22.82 10.90 -10.00
CA VAL A 30 -23.59 10.64 -8.77
C VAL A 30 -23.46 9.18 -8.34
N VAL A 31 -23.64 8.24 -9.27
CA VAL A 31 -23.52 6.80 -8.97
C VAL A 31 -22.07 6.43 -8.59
N SER A 32 -21.09 6.97 -9.30
CA SER A 32 -19.67 6.68 -9.04
C SER A 32 -19.19 7.24 -7.70
N SER A 33 -19.78 8.32 -7.20
CA SER A 33 -19.43 8.91 -5.90
C SER A 33 -19.62 7.92 -4.75
N SER A 34 -20.69 7.13 -4.78
CA SER A 34 -20.95 6.10 -3.78
C SER A 34 -19.92 4.96 -3.82
N LEU A 35 -19.49 4.57 -5.01
CA LEU A 35 -18.45 3.56 -5.20
C LEU A 35 -17.09 4.04 -4.70
N LEU A 36 -16.78 5.34 -4.87
CA LEU A 36 -15.55 5.94 -4.37
C LEU A 36 -15.47 5.97 -2.84
N ILE A 37 -16.58 6.21 -2.15
CA ILE A 37 -16.61 6.23 -0.68
C ILE A 37 -16.32 4.83 -0.12
N VAL A 38 -16.92 3.79 -0.71
CA VAL A 38 -16.72 2.39 -0.29
C VAL A 38 -15.30 1.93 -0.63
N SER A 39 -14.78 2.25 -1.82
CA SER A 39 -13.42 1.87 -2.21
C SER A 39 -12.36 2.57 -1.35
N HIS A 40 -12.57 3.83 -0.97
CA HIS A 40 -11.69 4.55 -0.05
C HIS A 40 -11.62 3.88 1.32
N SER A 41 -12.77 3.46 1.86
CA SER A 41 -12.83 2.77 3.15
C SER A 41 -12.10 1.42 3.11
N LEU A 42 -12.30 0.62 2.06
CA LEU A 42 -11.57 -0.64 1.83
C LEU A 42 -10.06 -0.42 1.69
N PHE A 43 -9.65 0.64 0.99
CA PHE A 43 -8.25 0.99 0.83
C PHE A 43 -7.59 1.35 2.16
N LEU A 44 -8.27 2.10 3.03
CA LEU A 44 -7.78 2.42 4.37
C LEU A 44 -7.58 1.17 5.22
N PHE A 45 -8.50 0.21 5.18
CA PHE A 45 -8.33 -1.07 5.87
C PHE A 45 -7.11 -1.86 5.38
N LEU A 46 -6.89 -1.90 4.06
CA LEU A 46 -5.71 -2.54 3.49
C LEU A 46 -4.42 -1.82 3.88
N ALA A 47 -4.42 -0.49 3.90
CA ALA A 47 -3.27 0.30 4.28
C ALA A 47 -2.90 0.13 5.77
N ILE A 48 -3.88 0.10 6.67
CA ILE A 48 -3.65 -0.09 8.11
C ILE A 48 -3.28 -1.55 8.42
N GLY A 49 -3.90 -2.52 7.73
CA GLY A 49 -3.63 -3.94 7.92
C GLY A 49 -2.35 -4.44 7.26
N TYR A 50 -1.73 -3.63 6.39
CA TYR A 50 -0.47 -3.99 5.75
C TYR A 50 0.69 -3.84 6.74
N THR A 51 1.18 -4.98 7.24
CA THR A 51 2.45 -5.03 7.98
C THR A 51 3.60 -5.01 6.98
N PRO A 52 4.52 -4.01 7.04
CA PRO A 52 5.66 -3.96 6.13
C PRO A 52 6.59 -5.17 6.36
N ASP A 53 7.36 -5.51 5.33
CA ASP A 53 8.46 -6.45 5.50
C ASP A 53 9.45 -5.90 6.54
N HIS A 54 9.73 -6.75 7.53
CA HIS A 54 10.71 -6.51 8.58
C HIS A 54 12.03 -7.15 8.14
N GLN A 55 13.10 -6.37 8.15
CA GLN A 55 14.47 -6.84 7.97
C GLN A 55 15.28 -6.48 9.21
N CYS A 56 16.40 -7.13 9.46
CA CYS A 56 17.21 -6.79 10.61
C CYS A 56 17.91 -5.45 10.42
N LYS A 57 18.05 -4.70 11.51
CA LYS A 57 18.72 -3.41 11.49
C LYS A 57 20.24 -3.59 11.34
N ASP A 58 20.86 -2.66 10.62
CA ASP A 58 22.30 -2.65 10.39
C ASP A 58 23.10 -2.68 11.70
N LEU A 59 24.22 -3.41 11.68
CA LEU A 59 25.20 -3.45 12.76
C LEU A 59 25.97 -2.12 12.81
N SER A 60 26.24 -1.60 14.01
CA SER A 60 27.13 -0.45 14.18
C SER A 60 28.59 -0.86 13.92
N GLU A 61 29.47 0.11 13.67
CA GLU A 61 30.90 -0.15 13.46
C GLU A 61 31.55 -0.89 14.65
N GLU A 62 31.15 -0.55 15.87
CA GLU A 62 31.61 -1.22 17.09
C GLU A 62 31.19 -2.70 17.11
N GLN A 63 29.96 -3.01 16.69
CA GLN A 63 29.46 -4.38 16.65
C GLN A 63 30.11 -5.18 15.52
N LEU A 64 30.35 -4.56 14.36
CA LEU A 64 31.11 -5.17 13.27
C LEU A 64 32.50 -5.59 13.74
N SER A 65 33.15 -4.78 14.57
CA SER A 65 34.42 -5.14 15.21
C SER A 65 34.29 -6.32 16.18
N ILE A 66 33.24 -6.38 17.00
CA ILE A 66 33.02 -7.49 17.96
C ILE A 66 32.89 -8.83 17.24
N TYR A 67 32.21 -8.84 16.09
CA TYR A 67 32.06 -10.05 15.27
C TYR A 67 33.20 -10.27 14.27
N ASN A 68 34.31 -9.53 14.39
CA ASN A 68 35.48 -9.60 13.51
C ASN A 68 35.11 -9.53 12.02
N VAL A 69 34.13 -8.70 11.66
CA VAL A 69 33.73 -8.51 10.26
C VAL A 69 34.80 -7.69 9.56
N THR A 70 35.30 -8.22 8.44
CA THR A 70 36.34 -7.56 7.62
C THR A 70 35.76 -7.00 6.33
N SER A 71 36.54 -6.20 5.60
CA SER A 71 36.13 -5.65 4.30
C SER A 71 35.92 -6.70 3.21
N TYR A 72 36.36 -7.94 3.44
CA TYR A 72 36.17 -9.07 2.52
C TYR A 72 34.90 -9.87 2.83
N ASP A 73 34.20 -9.54 3.91
CA ASP A 73 32.99 -10.21 4.33
C ASP A 73 31.76 -9.51 3.73
N VAL A 74 30.74 -10.28 3.38
CA VAL A 74 29.46 -9.75 2.86
C VAL A 74 28.38 -9.98 3.90
N ILE A 75 27.69 -8.92 4.30
CA ILE A 75 26.61 -8.96 5.27
C ILE A 75 25.27 -8.90 4.55
N ASN A 76 24.39 -9.84 4.84
CA ASN A 76 23.02 -9.84 4.37
C ASN A 76 22.05 -9.80 5.55
N TYR A 77 21.18 -8.80 5.56
CA TYR A 77 20.21 -8.56 6.63
C TYR A 77 18.88 -9.20 6.25
N GLU A 78 18.63 -10.39 6.78
CA GLU A 78 17.39 -11.13 6.54
C GLU A 78 16.29 -10.68 7.51
N LYS A 79 15.11 -11.33 7.43
CA LYS A 79 13.96 -10.96 8.27
C LYS A 79 14.20 -11.15 9.77
N CYS A 80 14.82 -12.27 10.16
CA CYS A 80 14.97 -12.70 11.56
C CYS A 80 16.43 -12.98 11.98
N HIS A 81 17.36 -12.95 11.03
CA HIS A 81 18.78 -13.17 11.30
C HIS A 81 19.63 -12.30 10.36
N ILE A 82 20.92 -12.24 10.65
CA ILE A 82 21.95 -11.57 9.86
C ILE A 82 22.91 -12.66 9.40
N ASN A 83 23.11 -12.76 8.09
CA ASN A 83 24.07 -13.69 7.51
C ASN A 83 25.36 -12.95 7.20
N ILE A 84 26.48 -13.44 7.74
CA ILE A 84 27.81 -12.91 7.51
C ILE A 84 28.58 -13.94 6.69
N PHE A 85 28.73 -13.67 5.40
CA PHE A 85 29.53 -14.48 4.51
C PHE A 85 31.01 -14.10 4.65
N ARG A 86 31.81 -15.04 5.16
CA ARG A 86 33.25 -14.88 5.39
C ARG A 86 34.02 -15.16 4.10
N GLY A 87 34.32 -14.12 3.32
CA GLY A 87 34.93 -14.28 1.99
C GLY A 87 36.25 -15.08 2.01
N LEU A 88 37.06 -14.91 3.05
CA LEU A 88 38.35 -15.61 3.20
C LEU A 88 38.22 -17.08 3.62
N LYS A 89 37.12 -17.44 4.29
CA LYS A 89 36.90 -18.79 4.83
C LYS A 89 35.88 -19.59 4.02
N ASN A 90 35.14 -18.92 3.14
CA ASN A 90 34.02 -19.47 2.38
C ASN A 90 32.98 -20.17 3.27
N ILE A 91 32.67 -19.53 4.41
CA ILE A 91 31.70 -19.99 5.41
C ILE A 91 30.70 -18.87 5.65
N THR A 92 29.45 -19.22 5.92
CA THR A 92 28.41 -18.28 6.34
C THR A 92 28.15 -18.45 7.83
N ASP A 93 28.33 -17.39 8.59
CA ASP A 93 27.92 -17.32 10.00
C ASP A 93 26.51 -16.72 10.07
N GLU A 94 25.61 -17.34 10.83
CA GLU A 94 24.27 -16.81 11.09
C GLU A 94 24.22 -16.19 12.49
N LEU A 95 23.75 -14.95 12.58
CA LEU A 95 23.61 -14.21 13.82
C LEU A 95 22.15 -13.81 14.04
N SER A 96 21.61 -14.03 15.24
CA SER A 96 20.28 -13.52 15.60
C SER A 96 20.24 -11.99 15.61
N CYS A 97 19.08 -11.40 15.32
CA CYS A 97 19.00 -9.95 15.18
C CYS A 97 19.06 -9.21 16.51
N ILE A 98 20.23 -8.62 16.78
CA ILE A 98 20.52 -7.92 18.04
C ILE A 98 20.05 -6.46 18.08
N ASN A 99 19.95 -5.79 16.93
CA ASN A 99 19.61 -4.36 16.85
C ASN A 99 18.11 -4.10 16.60
N GLY A 100 17.29 -5.15 16.71
CA GLY A 100 15.87 -5.12 16.33
C GLY A 100 15.66 -5.12 14.82
N HIS A 101 14.40 -4.93 14.42
CA HIS A 101 14.01 -4.91 13.01
C HIS A 101 13.96 -3.47 12.48
N ASN A 102 14.51 -3.28 11.29
CA ASN A 102 14.26 -2.13 10.44
C ASN A 102 12.96 -2.39 9.66
N PHE A 103 12.02 -1.47 9.78
CA PHE A 103 10.76 -1.54 9.06
C PHE A 103 10.90 -0.70 7.79
N SER A 104 10.57 -1.30 6.64
CA SER A 104 10.52 -0.57 5.36
C SER A 104 9.32 0.41 5.27
N ALA A 105 8.54 0.55 6.35
CA ALA A 105 7.57 1.63 6.44
C ALA A 105 8.32 2.95 6.39
N ASN A 106 8.21 3.64 5.25
CA ASN A 106 8.41 5.08 5.19
C ASN A 106 7.69 5.66 6.41
N LYS A 107 8.41 6.29 7.34
CA LYS A 107 7.98 6.61 8.71
C LYS A 107 6.52 7.10 8.76
N ASP A 108 5.58 6.19 8.97
CA ASP A 108 4.17 6.53 8.90
C ASP A 108 3.65 6.98 10.27
N ILE A 109 3.02 8.14 10.19
CA ILE A 109 2.23 8.84 11.19
C ILE A 109 1.18 7.87 11.73
N SER A 110 1.33 7.44 12.97
CA SER A 110 0.27 6.74 13.69
C SER A 110 -0.86 7.73 13.99
N PHE A 111 -1.98 7.59 13.30
CA PHE A 111 -3.23 8.26 13.70
C PHE A 111 -3.99 7.28 14.60
N VAL A 112 -3.75 7.38 15.91
CA VAL A 112 -4.63 6.80 16.92
C VAL A 112 -5.95 7.56 16.84
N ILE A 113 -7.06 6.85 16.60
CA ILE A 113 -8.40 7.37 16.84
C ILE A 113 -8.99 6.51 17.97
N GLU A 114 -9.19 7.13 19.13
CA GLU A 114 -10.07 6.63 20.20
C GLU A 114 -11.55 6.83 19.81
#